data_AF-A0AAW9CDD7-F1
#
_entry.id   AF-A0AAW9CDD7-F1
#
_cell.length_a   1.000
_cell.length_b   1.000
_cell.length_c   1.000
_cell.angle_alpha   90.00
_cell.angle_beta   90.00
_cell.angle_gamma   90.00
#
_symmetry.space_group_name_H-M   'P 1'
#
loop_
_entity.id
_entity.type
_entity.pdbx_description
1 polymer ?
#
loop_
_entity_poly.entity_id
_entity_poly.type
_entity_poly.pdbx_seq_one_letter_code
_entity_poly.pdbx_strand_id
1 'polypeptide(L)'
;MKLLPLCCLAVPLILAGCNMSSHTPSAGYAMQYEPATVAAGTVNLTTRILEVEKNSDTRWQTLLPGWEPKKVVTTVDTQKLKTALSSAKHIDINGITMSTTPDGIPVPLAIETQSPGETTGYHFVFTPTANSADASIALRMNMDIKDPKGNFNMDQKIVIPRGQSLLVARALSKDKLEIVIVTPQAATGV
;
A
#
# COMPACT_ATOMS: atom_id res chain seq x y z
N MET A 1 17.46 -53.10 -23.50
CA MET A 1 17.12 -53.29 -22.07
C MET A 1 17.88 -52.25 -21.25
N LYS A 2 17.16 -51.43 -20.45
CA LYS A 2 17.58 -50.75 -19.19
C LYS A 2 18.75 -49.74 -19.28
N LEU A 3 18.81 -48.58 -18.62
CA LEU A 3 17.95 -47.77 -17.76
C LEU A 3 18.72 -46.42 -17.58
N LEU A 4 17.99 -45.31 -17.45
CA LEU A 4 18.42 -43.96 -17.03
C LEU A 4 19.10 -43.94 -15.63
N PRO A 5 19.89 -42.90 -15.24
CA PRO A 5 19.33 -41.63 -14.68
C PRO A 5 20.05 -40.34 -15.20
N LEU A 6 19.37 -39.20 -15.49
CA LEU A 6 18.83 -38.18 -14.56
C LEU A 6 19.90 -37.73 -13.53
N CYS A 7 20.32 -36.48 -13.35
CA CYS A 7 19.76 -35.14 -13.59
C CYS A 7 20.94 -34.15 -13.58
N CYS A 8 20.94 -33.15 -14.46
CA CYS A 8 21.42 -31.81 -14.11
C CYS A 8 20.75 -30.79 -15.04
N LEU A 9 19.89 -29.99 -14.42
CA LEU A 9 19.06 -28.95 -15.00
C LEU A 9 19.88 -27.90 -15.76
N ALA A 10 19.54 -27.69 -17.02
CA ALA A 10 19.79 -26.43 -17.71
C ALA A 10 18.62 -26.16 -18.66
N VAL A 11 17.55 -25.56 -18.13
CA VAL A 11 16.53 -24.92 -18.96
C VAL A 11 16.96 -23.46 -19.12
N PRO A 12 17.41 -23.03 -20.30
CA PRO A 12 17.64 -21.61 -20.54
C PRO A 12 16.30 -20.88 -20.58
N LEU A 13 16.25 -19.76 -19.85
CA LEU A 13 15.15 -18.79 -19.82
C LEU A 13 14.73 -18.43 -21.25
N ILE A 14 13.45 -18.69 -21.56
CA ILE A 14 12.80 -18.10 -22.73
C ILE A 14 12.57 -16.63 -22.41
N LEU A 15 13.27 -15.74 -23.13
CA LEU A 15 12.88 -14.35 -23.30
C LEU A 15 11.56 -14.34 -24.08
N ALA A 16 10.43 -14.31 -23.38
CA ALA A 16 9.22 -13.71 -23.91
C ALA A 16 9.30 -12.22 -23.60
N GLY A 17 9.56 -11.43 -24.63
CA GLY A 17 9.35 -9.99 -24.60
C GLY A 17 7.87 -9.73 -24.40
N CYS A 18 7.46 -9.53 -23.16
CA CYS A 18 6.16 -8.94 -22.86
C CYS A 18 6.27 -7.44 -23.06
N ASN A 19 5.59 -6.98 -24.10
CA ASN A 19 5.22 -5.61 -24.38
C ASN A 19 4.84 -4.92 -23.05
N MET A 20 5.70 -4.04 -22.52
CA MET A 20 5.33 -3.20 -21.37
C MET A 20 4.37 -2.14 -21.89
N SER A 21 3.10 -2.51 -22.00
CA SER A 21 2.02 -1.53 -21.95
C SER A 21 2.11 -0.87 -20.59
N SER A 22 2.56 0.38 -20.57
CA SER A 22 2.47 1.25 -19.40
C SER A 22 0.99 1.44 -19.06
N HIS A 23 0.47 0.55 -18.23
CA HIS A 23 -0.87 0.66 -17.67
C HIS A 23 -0.77 1.47 -16.38
N THR A 24 -1.12 2.75 -16.49
CA THR A 24 -1.31 3.63 -15.34
C THR A 24 -2.45 3.05 -14.48
N PRO A 25 -2.22 2.79 -13.17
CA PRO A 25 -3.30 2.41 -12.28
C PRO A 25 -4.38 3.49 -12.27
N SER A 26 -5.65 3.11 -12.39
CA SER A 26 -6.75 4.04 -12.14
C SER A 26 -6.96 4.13 -10.63
N ALA A 27 -6.58 5.25 -10.03
CA ALA A 27 -6.83 5.47 -8.60
C ALA A 27 -8.35 5.52 -8.32
N GLY A 28 -8.84 4.59 -7.51
CA GLY A 28 -10.26 4.47 -7.19
C GLY A 28 -10.79 5.61 -6.31
N TYR A 29 -12.04 5.96 -6.58
CA TYR A 29 -12.85 6.97 -5.90
C TYR A 29 -12.98 6.66 -4.40
N ALA A 30 -12.51 7.55 -3.53
CA ALA A 30 -13.04 7.57 -2.16
C ALA A 30 -14.38 8.30 -2.18
N MET A 31 -15.38 7.74 -1.50
CA MET A 31 -16.57 8.51 -1.17
C MET A 31 -16.18 9.62 -0.18
N GLN A 32 -16.25 10.86 -0.65
CA GLN A 32 -15.95 12.04 0.14
C GLN A 32 -17.19 12.39 0.96
N TYR A 33 -17.12 12.17 2.28
CA TYR A 33 -18.14 12.65 3.21
C TYR A 33 -17.73 14.06 3.68
N GLU A 34 -18.45 15.08 3.22
CA GLU A 34 -18.31 16.46 3.71
C GLU A 34 -19.48 16.80 4.64
N PRO A 35 -19.35 16.60 5.96
CA PRO A 35 -20.37 17.07 6.90
C PRO A 35 -20.23 18.58 7.10
N ALA A 36 -21.36 19.27 7.27
CA ALA A 36 -21.40 20.71 7.56
C ALA A 36 -20.69 21.11 8.88
N THR A 37 -20.48 20.14 9.77
CA THR A 37 -19.67 20.27 10.99
C THR A 37 -18.86 18.99 11.19
N VAL A 38 -17.58 19.11 11.55
CA VAL A 38 -16.71 17.96 11.85
C VAL A 38 -17.12 17.39 13.19
N ALA A 39 -17.82 16.25 13.19
CA ALA A 39 -18.21 15.55 14.42
C ALA A 39 -16.96 15.13 15.22
N ALA A 40 -17.06 15.10 16.55
CA ALA A 40 -16.06 14.43 17.37
C ALA A 40 -15.95 12.96 16.93
N GLY A 41 -14.74 12.40 16.91
CA GLY A 41 -14.54 11.07 16.32
C GLY A 41 -14.25 11.06 14.82
N THR A 42 -14.14 12.21 14.15
CA THR A 42 -13.82 12.27 12.71
C THR A 42 -12.32 12.10 12.43
N VAL A 43 -11.99 11.30 11.41
CA VAL A 43 -10.64 11.05 10.92
C VAL A 43 -10.54 11.43 9.45
N ASN A 44 -9.52 12.20 9.11
CA ASN A 44 -9.07 12.42 7.75
C ASN A 44 -8.05 11.34 7.38
N LEU A 45 -8.28 10.62 6.29
CA LEU A 45 -7.38 9.62 5.73
C LEU A 45 -6.79 10.19 4.44
N THR A 46 -5.48 10.40 4.42
CA THR A 46 -4.75 10.67 3.18
C THR A 46 -4.05 9.40 2.74
N THR A 47 -4.41 8.88 1.56
CA THR A 47 -3.75 7.73 0.95
C THR A 47 -2.92 8.18 -0.24
N ARG A 48 -1.68 7.69 -0.33
CA ARG A 48 -0.77 7.90 -1.45
C ARG A 48 -0.32 6.56 -2.00
N ILE A 49 -0.27 6.46 -3.33
CA ILE A 49 0.15 5.28 -4.06
C ILE A 49 1.38 5.69 -4.85
N LEU A 50 2.50 5.04 -4.56
CA LEU A 50 3.79 5.38 -5.13
C LEU A 50 4.43 4.14 -5.74
N GLU A 51 5.03 4.31 -6.91
CA GLU A 51 6.07 3.40 -7.38
C GLU A 51 7.42 3.96 -6.98
N VAL A 52 8.19 3.18 -6.22
CA VAL A 52 9.50 3.59 -5.73
C VAL A 52 10.56 2.68 -6.32
N GLU A 53 11.54 3.28 -6.98
CA GLU A 53 12.74 2.60 -7.45
C GLU A 53 13.93 2.98 -6.57
N LYS A 54 14.66 1.98 -6.10
CA LYS A 54 15.90 2.18 -5.35
C LYS A 54 17.13 2.02 -6.26
N ASN A 55 18.27 2.55 -5.82
CA ASN A 55 19.55 2.14 -6.41
C ASN A 55 19.80 0.64 -6.13
N SER A 56 20.44 -0.08 -7.04
CA SER A 56 20.58 -1.54 -6.94
C SER A 56 21.29 -2.01 -5.67
N ASP A 57 22.27 -1.25 -5.17
CA ASP A 57 23.02 -1.56 -3.95
C ASP A 57 22.33 -1.06 -2.66
N THR A 58 21.28 -0.24 -2.79
CA THR A 58 20.52 0.24 -1.63
C THR A 58 19.66 -0.88 -1.05
N ARG A 59 19.64 -1.00 0.28
CA ARG A 59 18.70 -1.88 0.98
C ARG A 59 17.34 -1.20 1.12
N TRP A 60 16.24 -1.94 0.96
CA TRP A 60 14.88 -1.39 1.08
C TRP A 60 14.61 -0.71 2.42
N GLN A 61 15.20 -1.19 3.52
CA GLN A 61 15.06 -0.59 4.85
C GLN A 61 15.63 0.85 4.92
N THR A 62 16.48 1.24 3.98
CA THR A 62 16.99 2.61 3.85
C THR A 62 15.91 3.57 3.38
N LEU A 63 15.05 3.11 2.46
CA LEU A 63 13.96 3.91 1.89
C LEU A 63 12.65 3.74 2.65
N LEU A 64 12.43 2.56 3.23
CA LEU A 64 11.23 2.18 3.99
C LEU A 64 11.64 1.75 5.41
N PRO A 65 11.93 2.69 6.32
CA PRO A 65 12.39 2.37 7.67
C PRO A 65 11.38 1.52 8.43
N GLY A 66 11.83 0.41 9.02
CA GLY A 66 10.98 -0.52 9.77
C GLY A 66 10.19 -1.50 8.91
N TRP A 67 10.18 -1.35 7.59
CA TRP A 67 9.55 -2.30 6.69
C TRP A 67 10.37 -3.58 6.53
N GLU A 68 9.67 -4.70 6.49
CA GLU A 68 10.25 -6.02 6.24
C GLU A 68 9.46 -6.75 5.16
N PRO A 69 10.10 -7.50 4.24
CA PRO A 69 9.40 -8.25 3.20
C PRO A 69 8.37 -9.26 3.71
N LYS A 70 8.51 -9.72 4.96
CA LYS A 70 7.59 -10.67 5.60
C LYS A 70 6.37 -9.99 6.22
N LYS A 71 6.38 -8.65 6.37
CA LYS A 71 5.30 -7.87 6.96
C LYS A 71 4.57 -7.14 5.84
N VAL A 72 3.37 -7.61 5.53
CA VAL A 72 2.52 -6.99 4.50
C VAL A 72 2.14 -5.56 4.91
N VAL A 73 1.91 -5.32 6.20
CA VAL A 73 1.50 -4.03 6.76
C VAL A 73 2.43 -3.63 7.90
N THR A 74 2.87 -2.38 7.90
CA THR A 74 3.77 -1.81 8.92
C THR A 74 3.38 -0.37 9.24
N THR A 75 3.51 0.05 10.51
CA THR A 75 3.42 1.46 10.89
C THR A 75 4.80 2.10 10.83
N VAL A 76 4.90 3.25 10.18
CA VAL A 76 6.17 3.95 9.97
C VAL A 76 6.04 5.42 10.31
N ASP A 77 7.11 6.02 10.84
CA ASP A 77 7.17 7.46 11.07
C ASP A 77 7.06 8.22 9.74
N THR A 78 6.05 9.09 9.62
CA THR A 78 5.71 9.76 8.37
C THR A 78 6.84 10.68 7.91
N GLN A 79 7.48 11.40 8.83
CA GLN A 79 8.53 12.36 8.49
C GLN A 79 9.83 11.65 8.10
N LYS A 80 10.21 10.61 8.85
CA LYS A 80 11.37 9.77 8.50
C LYS A 80 11.18 9.08 7.17
N LEU A 81 9.99 8.55 6.89
CA LEU A 81 9.67 7.96 5.59
C LEU A 81 9.82 9.00 4.47
N LYS A 82 9.25 10.19 4.63
CA LYS A 82 9.36 11.29 3.64
C LYS A 82 10.82 11.65 3.37
N THR A 83 11.64 11.79 4.42
CA THR A 83 13.07 12.07 4.28
C THR A 83 13.80 10.91 3.60
N ALA A 84 13.53 9.66 3.99
CA ALA A 84 14.16 8.48 3.41
C ALA A 84 13.86 8.34 1.90
N LEU A 85 12.59 8.53 1.52
CA LEU A 85 12.14 8.47 0.13
C LEU A 85 12.78 9.55 -0.76
N SER A 86 13.24 10.68 -0.21
CA SER A 86 13.97 11.68 -1.00
C SER A 86 15.29 11.18 -1.60
N SER A 87 15.82 10.06 -1.09
CA SER A 87 17.03 9.40 -1.60
C SER A 87 16.76 8.25 -2.57
N ALA A 88 15.49 8.00 -2.90
CA ALA A 88 15.12 7.01 -3.91
C ALA A 88 15.68 7.41 -5.28
N LYS A 89 15.99 6.42 -6.11
CA LYS A 89 16.47 6.66 -7.48
C LYS A 89 15.36 7.30 -8.31
N HIS A 90 14.14 6.83 -8.15
CA HIS A 90 12.96 7.37 -8.80
C HIS A 90 11.71 7.13 -7.94
N ILE A 91 10.76 8.06 -8.00
CA ILE A 91 9.44 7.93 -7.41
C ILE A 91 8.42 8.42 -8.43
N ASP A 92 7.44 7.57 -8.73
CA ASP A 92 6.23 7.97 -9.44
C ASP A 92 5.05 8.01 -8.48
N ILE A 93 4.17 8.99 -8.64
CA ILE A 93 2.96 9.14 -7.83
C ILE A 93 1.78 8.67 -8.68
N ASN A 94 1.38 7.43 -8.46
CA ASN A 94 0.29 6.79 -9.20
C ASN A 94 -1.10 7.24 -8.70
N GLY A 95 -1.19 7.81 -7.49
CA GLY A 95 -2.46 8.32 -6.98
C GLY A 95 -2.39 8.96 -5.61
N ILE A 96 -3.34 9.87 -5.35
CA ILE A 96 -3.58 10.47 -4.05
C ILE A 96 -5.08 10.54 -3.83
N THR A 97 -5.53 10.03 -2.69
CA THR A 97 -6.94 10.06 -2.29
C THR A 97 -7.04 10.66 -0.89
N MET A 98 -8.04 11.51 -0.68
CA MET A 98 -8.35 12.10 0.62
C MET A 98 -9.80 11.78 0.99
N SER A 99 -10.00 11.31 2.22
CA SER A 99 -11.32 10.95 2.74
C SER A 99 -11.48 11.49 4.14
N THR A 100 -12.66 11.99 4.46
CA THR A 100 -13.05 12.38 5.82
C THR A 100 -14.12 11.41 6.28
N THR A 101 -13.97 10.81 7.46
CA THR A 101 -14.92 9.80 7.93
C THR A 101 -15.09 9.84 9.45
N PRO A 102 -16.33 9.78 9.98
CA PRO A 102 -16.57 9.56 11.41
C PRO A 102 -16.20 8.15 11.87
N ASP A 103 -16.02 7.99 13.18
CA ASP A 103 -15.90 6.68 13.81
C ASP A 103 -17.06 5.75 13.42
N GLY A 104 -16.71 4.49 13.13
CA GLY A 104 -17.64 3.44 12.72
C GLY A 104 -18.04 3.46 11.24
N ILE A 105 -17.74 4.53 10.49
CA ILE A 105 -18.11 4.62 9.08
C ILE A 105 -16.97 4.09 8.19
N PRO A 106 -17.22 3.04 7.38
CA PRO A 106 -16.19 2.46 6.52
C PRO A 106 -15.87 3.35 5.32
N VAL A 107 -14.58 3.47 5.01
CA VAL A 107 -14.05 4.13 3.82
C VAL A 107 -13.45 3.06 2.90
N PRO A 108 -14.17 2.66 1.83
CA PRO A 108 -13.59 1.79 0.82
C PRO A 108 -12.58 2.56 -0.02
N LEU A 109 -11.50 1.88 -0.38
CA LEU A 109 -10.49 2.32 -1.33
C LEU A 109 -10.13 1.12 -2.20
N ALA A 110 -10.27 1.27 -3.51
CA ALA A 110 -9.83 0.28 -4.48
C ALA A 110 -8.71 0.86 -5.33
N ILE A 111 -7.66 0.08 -5.53
CA ILE A 111 -6.55 0.38 -6.42
C ILE A 111 -6.42 -0.82 -7.34
N GLU A 112 -6.89 -0.70 -8.56
CA GLU A 112 -6.96 -1.82 -9.49
C GLU A 112 -6.23 -1.49 -10.79
N THR A 113 -5.46 -2.46 -11.26
CA THR A 113 -5.00 -2.53 -12.63
C THR A 113 -5.90 -3.52 -13.36
N GLN A 114 -6.65 -3.00 -14.32
CA GLN A 114 -7.51 -3.81 -15.17
C GLN A 114 -6.75 -4.24 -16.42
N SER A 115 -6.58 -5.56 -16.58
CA SER A 115 -6.12 -6.19 -17.81
C SER A 115 -7.27 -7.01 -18.41
N PRO A 116 -7.31 -7.23 -19.73
CA PRO A 116 -8.35 -8.07 -20.33
C PRO A 116 -8.40 -9.46 -19.67
N GLY A 117 -9.48 -9.74 -18.94
CA GLY A 117 -9.70 -11.03 -18.25
C GLY A 117 -9.08 -11.17 -16.86
N GLU A 118 -8.36 -10.17 -16.34
CA GLU A 118 -7.72 -10.25 -15.02
C GLU A 118 -7.75 -8.89 -14.30
N THR A 119 -8.29 -8.85 -13.08
CA THR A 119 -8.23 -7.69 -12.19
C THR A 119 -7.23 -7.97 -11.10
N THR A 120 -6.15 -7.21 -11.09
CA THR A 120 -5.12 -7.24 -10.05
C THR A 120 -5.16 -5.94 -9.28
N GLY A 121 -4.98 -5.96 -7.97
CA GLY A 121 -5.14 -4.75 -7.19
C GLY A 121 -5.29 -4.97 -5.70
N TYR A 122 -5.54 -3.88 -5.01
CA TYR A 122 -5.80 -3.81 -3.59
C TYR A 122 -7.18 -3.23 -3.34
N HIS A 123 -7.94 -3.89 -2.50
CA HIS A 123 -9.16 -3.36 -1.92
C HIS A 123 -8.91 -3.19 -0.43
N PHE A 124 -8.94 -1.95 0.02
CA PHE A 124 -8.89 -1.61 1.43
C PHE A 124 -10.26 -1.10 1.88
N VAL A 125 -10.68 -1.48 3.07
CA VAL A 125 -11.77 -0.83 3.78
C VAL A 125 -11.23 -0.40 5.13
N PHE A 126 -11.13 0.91 5.32
CA PHE A 126 -10.70 1.50 6.59
C PHE A 126 -11.91 1.95 7.38
N THR A 127 -12.07 1.44 8.58
CA THR A 127 -13.11 1.88 9.52
C THR A 127 -12.42 2.44 10.75
N PRO A 128 -12.51 3.76 11.01
CA PRO A 128 -12.06 4.30 12.28
C PRO A 128 -12.87 3.67 13.42
N THR A 129 -12.18 3.23 14.47
CA THR A 129 -12.80 2.54 15.62
C THR A 129 -12.60 3.24 16.94
N ALA A 130 -11.61 4.14 16.99
CA ALA A 130 -11.38 5.07 18.07
C ALA A 130 -10.36 6.10 17.60
N ASN A 131 -10.58 7.37 17.95
CA ASN A 131 -9.55 8.39 17.86
C ASN A 131 -9.22 8.96 19.24
N SER A 132 -7.93 9.16 19.50
CA SER A 132 -7.46 10.03 20.57
C SER A 132 -6.82 11.22 19.90
N ALA A 133 -7.37 12.42 20.14
CA ALA A 133 -6.85 13.66 19.58
C ALA A 133 -5.33 13.83 19.81
N ASP A 134 -4.80 13.25 20.89
CA ASP A 134 -3.44 13.47 21.34
C ASP A 134 -2.48 12.28 21.21
N ALA A 135 -2.96 11.03 21.06
CA ALA A 135 -2.09 9.86 21.15
C ALA A 135 -2.00 9.01 19.87
N SER A 136 -3.15 8.52 19.37
CA SER A 136 -3.19 7.52 18.31
C SER A 136 -4.57 7.41 17.69
N ILE A 137 -4.62 6.87 16.47
CA ILE A 137 -5.86 6.55 15.76
C ILE A 137 -5.92 5.05 15.54
N ALA A 138 -7.03 4.42 15.96
CA ALA A 138 -7.27 3.01 15.76
C ALA A 138 -8.17 2.79 14.53
N LEU A 139 -7.66 2.08 13.54
CA LEU A 139 -8.41 1.68 12.35
C LEU A 139 -8.62 0.17 12.37
N ARG A 140 -9.83 -0.30 12.06
CA ARG A 140 -10.02 -1.64 11.52
C ARG A 140 -9.78 -1.56 10.02
N MET A 141 -8.90 -2.41 9.50
CA MET A 141 -8.56 -2.49 8.10
C MET A 141 -8.93 -3.87 7.61
N ASN A 142 -9.80 -3.92 6.60
CA ASN A 142 -9.99 -5.09 5.77
C ASN A 142 -9.20 -4.87 4.48
N MET A 143 -8.37 -5.83 4.10
CA MET A 143 -7.53 -5.78 2.92
C MET A 143 -7.72 -7.07 2.11
N ASP A 144 -8.03 -6.92 0.84
CA ASP A 144 -8.01 -7.98 -0.17
C ASP A 144 -7.02 -7.56 -1.27
N ILE A 145 -6.01 -8.39 -1.52
CA ILE A 145 -5.04 -8.20 -2.59
C ILE A 145 -5.22 -9.34 -3.58
N LYS A 146 -5.41 -8.96 -4.84
CA LYS A 146 -5.42 -9.88 -5.99
C LYS A 146 -4.14 -9.68 -6.79
N ASP A 147 -3.28 -10.69 -6.79
CA ASP A 147 -2.03 -10.72 -7.52
C ASP A 147 -1.98 -12.00 -8.37
N PRO A 148 -1.41 -11.98 -9.59
CA PRO A 148 -1.22 -13.19 -10.38
C PRO A 148 -0.46 -14.31 -9.64
N LYS A 149 0.36 -13.95 -8.64
CA LYS A 149 1.13 -14.87 -7.79
C LYS A 149 0.33 -15.43 -6.61
N GLY A 150 -0.90 -14.96 -6.39
CA GLY A 150 -1.78 -15.44 -5.33
C GLY A 150 -2.58 -14.31 -4.67
N ASN A 151 -3.67 -14.70 -4.00
CA ASN A 151 -4.53 -13.75 -3.29
C ASN A 151 -4.13 -13.66 -1.81
N PHE A 152 -4.26 -12.47 -1.24
CA PHE A 152 -4.01 -12.22 0.17
C PHE A 152 -5.19 -11.49 0.80
N ASN A 153 -5.65 -11.99 1.95
CA ASN A 153 -6.74 -11.37 2.70
C ASN A 153 -6.33 -11.13 4.15
N MET A 154 -6.69 -9.97 4.68
CA MET A 154 -6.42 -9.58 6.07
C MET A 154 -7.60 -8.77 6.62
N ASP A 155 -7.97 -9.04 7.88
CA ASP A 155 -8.81 -8.16 8.69
C ASP A 155 -8.09 -7.95 10.02
N GLN A 156 -7.70 -6.70 10.29
CA GLN A 156 -6.91 -6.37 11.46
C GLN A 156 -7.28 -5.01 12.04
N LYS A 157 -7.32 -4.93 13.37
CA LYS A 157 -7.29 -3.66 14.09
C LYS A 157 -5.84 -3.19 14.22
N ILE A 158 -5.56 -1.98 13.75
CA ILE A 158 -4.25 -1.35 13.78
C ILE A 158 -4.35 -0.04 14.55
N VAL A 159 -3.43 0.16 15.49
CA VAL A 159 -3.29 1.42 16.23
C VAL A 159 -2.11 2.17 15.63
N ILE A 160 -2.38 3.34 15.06
CA ILE A 160 -1.40 4.18 14.39
C ILE A 160 -1.09 5.36 15.32
N PRO A 161 0.12 5.44 15.89
CA PRO A 161 0.53 6.58 16.70
C PRO A 161 0.51 7.89 15.90
N ARG A 162 0.32 9.03 16.58
CA ARG A 162 0.39 10.34 15.93
C ARG A 162 1.73 10.54 15.22
N GLY A 163 1.68 11.09 14.01
CA GLY A 163 2.87 11.31 13.17
C GLY A 163 3.40 10.03 12.50
N GLN A 164 2.67 8.92 12.59
CA GLN A 164 2.94 7.71 11.83
C GLN A 164 1.90 7.48 10.73
N SER A 165 2.31 6.73 9.72
CA SER A 165 1.49 6.27 8.63
C SER A 165 1.47 4.74 8.62
N LEU A 166 0.40 4.19 8.08
CA LEU A 166 0.39 2.82 7.60
C LEU A 166 1.17 2.74 6.29
N LEU A 167 1.98 1.69 6.14
CA LEU A 167 2.69 1.36 4.93
C LEU A 167 2.36 -0.08 4.54
N VAL A 168 1.89 -0.23 3.31
CA VAL A 168 1.72 -1.52 2.61
C VAL A 168 2.64 -1.49 1.41
N ALA A 169 3.39 -2.56 1.15
CA ALA A 169 4.32 -2.60 0.03
C ALA A 169 4.27 -3.94 -0.70
N ARG A 170 4.42 -3.88 -2.01
CA ARG A 170 4.46 -5.03 -2.91
C ARG A 170 5.65 -4.91 -3.85
N ALA A 171 6.31 -6.04 -4.10
CA ALA A 171 7.42 -6.09 -5.04
C ALA A 171 6.93 -6.17 -6.49
N LEU A 172 7.28 -5.16 -7.29
CA LEU A 172 7.16 -5.19 -8.75
C LEU A 172 8.40 -5.84 -9.37
N SER A 173 9.58 -5.55 -8.82
CA SER A 173 10.85 -6.20 -9.16
C SER A 173 11.79 -6.21 -7.94
N LYS A 174 13.04 -6.66 -8.13
CA LYS A 174 14.07 -6.58 -7.08
C LYS A 174 14.30 -5.15 -6.57
N ASP A 175 14.26 -4.18 -7.50
CA ASP A 175 14.63 -2.79 -7.26
C ASP A 175 13.44 -1.82 -7.36
N LYS A 176 12.22 -2.32 -7.59
CA LYS A 176 10.98 -1.53 -7.60
C LYS A 176 9.91 -2.10 -6.67
N LEU A 177 9.35 -1.23 -5.82
CA LEU A 177 8.16 -1.52 -5.02
C LEU A 177 7.03 -0.58 -5.42
N GLU A 178 5.82 -1.11 -5.40
CA GLU A 178 4.62 -0.30 -5.25
C GLU A 178 4.33 -0.19 -3.74
N ILE A 179 4.10 1.03 -3.25
CA ILE A 179 3.78 1.28 -1.85
C ILE A 179 2.49 2.08 -1.72
N VAL A 180 1.66 1.68 -0.77
CA VAL A 180 0.46 2.40 -0.35
C VAL A 180 0.74 2.97 1.05
N ILE A 181 0.66 4.29 1.17
CA ILE A 181 0.87 5.01 2.42
C ILE A 181 -0.47 5.59 2.85
N VAL A 182 -0.98 5.18 4.01
CA VAL A 182 -2.21 5.73 4.60
C VAL A 182 -1.85 6.55 5.83
N THR A 183 -2.11 7.84 5.79
CA THR A 183 -1.82 8.77 6.87
C THR A 183 -3.13 9.23 7.50
N PRO A 184 -3.47 8.71 8.69
CA PRO A 184 -4.64 9.17 9.41
C PRO A 184 -4.32 10.46 10.19
N GLN A 185 -5.27 11.36 10.23
CA GLN A 185 -5.22 12.57 11.04
C GLN A 185 -6.57 12.78 11.70
N ALA A 186 -6.59 13.01 13.01
CA ALA A 186 -7.83 13.41 13.68
C ALA A 186 -8.29 14.74 13.08
N ALA A 187 -9.54 14.83 12.67
CA ALA A 187 -10.08 16.08 12.17
C ALA A 187 -10.21 17.05 13.36
N THR A 188 -9.52 18.17 13.28
CA THR A 188 -9.63 19.23 14.29
C THR A 188 -10.90 20.02 13.99
N GLY A 189 -11.85 20.04 14.91
CA GLY A 189 -13.00 20.95 14.82
C GLY A 189 -12.50 22.39 14.76
N VAL A 190 -13.04 23.17 13.82
CA VAL A 190 -12.93 24.63 13.79
C VAL A 190 -14.09 25.20 14.58
#